data_AF-A0A6F8PWD7-F1
#
_entry.id   AF-A0A6F8PWD7-F1
#
_cell.length_a   1.000
_cell.length_b   1.000
_cell.length_c   1.000
_cell.angle_alpha   90.00
_cell.angle_beta   90.00
_cell.angle_gamma   90.00
#
_symmetry.space_group_name_H-M   'P 1'
#
loop_
_entity.id
_entity.type
_entity.pdbx_description
1 polymer ?
#
loop_
_entity_poly.entity_id
_entity_poly.type
_entity_poly.pdbx_seq_one_letter_code
_entity_poly.pdbx_strand_id
1 'polypeptide(L)'
;MRIKFLVVLILSLALPAQANELAKMVESMLPFNTSATPGVFSDYQVDFGESVPIDKSHSRCVIGYDKVSFSWLEQRKDALLQYRAVCYLANVQSLAEIDALRNAAYPVQVEPVNAQALVSIYRIKHYPALINSNWVYQ
;
A
#
# COMPACT_ATOMS: atom_id res chain seq x y z
N MET A 1 -30.67 -25.40 8.04
CA MET A 1 -29.90 -25.47 6.78
C MET A 1 -29.85 -24.08 6.16
N ARG A 2 -28.79 -23.31 6.38
CA ARG A 2 -28.52 -22.04 5.68
C ARG A 2 -27.01 -21.95 5.44
N ILE A 3 -26.63 -22.16 4.19
CA ILE A 3 -25.27 -22.15 3.67
C ILE A 3 -24.73 -20.71 3.77
N LYS A 4 -23.75 -20.51 4.66
CA LYS A 4 -22.91 -19.30 4.74
C LYS A 4 -21.43 -19.67 4.61
N PHE A 5 -21.11 -20.49 3.61
CA PHE A 5 -19.75 -20.88 3.26
C PHE A 5 -19.54 -20.58 1.77
N LEU A 6 -19.36 -19.32 1.38
CA LEU A 6 -18.97 -19.02 0.00
C LEU A 6 -18.30 -17.65 -0.23
N VAL A 7 -17.52 -17.10 0.70
CA VAL A 7 -16.68 -15.92 0.39
C VAL A 7 -15.31 -15.95 1.10
N VAL A 8 -14.87 -17.08 1.66
CA VAL A 8 -13.53 -17.22 2.28
C VAL A 8 -12.61 -18.14 1.45
N LEU A 9 -13.03 -18.52 0.24
CA LEU A 9 -12.34 -19.53 -0.57
C LEU A 9 -12.11 -19.09 -2.03
N ILE A 10 -11.69 -17.84 -2.27
CA ILE A 10 -11.31 -17.38 -3.63
C ILE A 10 -9.81 -17.02 -3.73
N LEU A 11 -9.03 -17.13 -2.64
CA LEU A 11 -7.57 -16.91 -2.71
C LEU A 11 -6.73 -18.17 -2.94
N SER A 12 -7.34 -19.35 -3.12
CA SER A 12 -6.59 -20.62 -3.34
C SER A 12 -6.73 -21.23 -4.74
N LEU A 13 -7.43 -20.60 -5.69
CA LEU A 13 -7.54 -21.11 -7.06
C LEU A 13 -7.56 -19.97 -8.09
N ALA A 14 -6.62 -19.04 -8.01
CA ALA A 14 -6.17 -18.43 -9.27
C ALA A 14 -5.55 -19.58 -10.08
N LEU A 15 -6.12 -19.90 -11.25
CA LEU A 15 -5.47 -20.82 -12.17
C LEU A 15 -4.04 -20.31 -12.43
N PRO A 16 -3.02 -21.19 -12.49
CA PRO A 16 -1.62 -20.76 -12.62
C PRO A 16 -1.39 -19.83 -13.83
N ALA A 17 -2.20 -19.95 -14.88
CA ALA A 17 -2.21 -19.02 -16.01
C ALA A 17 -2.58 -17.58 -15.62
N GLN A 18 -3.61 -17.39 -14.77
CA GLN A 18 -4.09 -16.07 -14.38
C GLN A 18 -3.12 -15.35 -13.43
N ALA A 19 -2.49 -16.09 -12.51
CA ALA A 19 -1.43 -15.57 -11.65
C ALA A 19 -0.19 -15.15 -12.47
N ASN A 20 0.16 -15.93 -13.50
CA ASN A 20 1.28 -15.61 -14.39
C ASN A 20 1.02 -14.36 -15.24
N GLU A 21 -0.20 -14.20 -15.78
CA GLU A 21 -0.56 -12.99 -16.54
C GLU A 21 -0.59 -11.72 -15.67
N LEU A 22 -1.09 -11.83 -14.43
CA LEU A 22 -1.03 -10.71 -13.48
C LEU A 22 0.43 -10.36 -13.13
N ALA A 23 1.29 -11.36 -12.89
CA ALA A 23 2.70 -11.13 -12.60
C ALA A 23 3.41 -10.42 -13.76
N LYS A 24 3.19 -10.87 -15.01
CA LYS A 24 3.71 -10.20 -16.21
C LYS A 24 3.20 -8.77 -16.35
N MET A 25 1.91 -8.54 -16.06
CA MET A 25 1.33 -7.21 -16.08
C MET A 25 2.03 -6.30 -15.05
N VAL A 26 2.19 -6.75 -13.81
CA VAL A 26 2.91 -6.00 -12.77
C VAL A 26 4.36 -5.74 -13.17
N GLU A 27 5.05 -6.76 -13.69
CA GLU A 27 6.44 -6.65 -14.12
C GLU A 27 6.62 -5.62 -15.24
N SER A 28 5.66 -5.52 -16.17
CA SER A 28 5.68 -4.50 -17.22
C SER A 28 5.39 -3.07 -16.73
N MET A 29 4.87 -2.92 -15.52
CA MET A 29 4.66 -1.61 -14.88
C MET A 29 5.84 -1.18 -14.00
N LEU A 30 6.81 -2.07 -13.75
CA LEU A 30 8.02 -1.74 -13.00
C LEU A 30 9.01 -0.92 -13.86
N PRO A 31 9.90 -0.13 -13.22
CA PRO A 31 9.97 0.12 -11.78
C PRO A 31 8.88 1.10 -11.29
N PHE A 32 8.46 0.94 -10.05
CA PHE A 32 7.57 1.89 -9.38
C PHE A 32 8.39 3.05 -8.81
N ASN A 33 8.70 4.03 -9.65
CA ASN A 33 9.38 5.24 -9.20
C ASN A 33 8.40 6.23 -8.59
N THR A 34 8.82 6.85 -7.48
CA THR A 34 8.09 7.96 -6.86
C THR A 34 9.00 9.15 -6.52
N SER A 35 8.42 10.34 -6.33
CA SER A 35 9.14 11.53 -5.89
C SER A 35 9.45 11.57 -4.40
N ALA A 36 8.87 10.67 -3.60
CA ALA A 36 9.11 10.58 -2.16
C ALA A 36 10.36 9.75 -1.87
N THR A 37 10.99 9.98 -0.71
CA THR A 37 12.18 9.23 -0.26
C THR A 37 11.94 8.52 1.07
N PRO A 38 12.66 7.44 1.39
CA PRO A 38 12.63 6.87 2.73
C PRO A 38 13.05 7.93 3.76
N GLY A 39 12.29 8.08 4.84
CA GLY A 39 12.64 9.06 5.87
C GLY A 39 11.59 9.22 6.97
N VAL A 40 11.97 10.02 7.97
CA VAL A 40 11.09 10.38 9.08
C VAL A 40 10.44 11.74 8.86
N PHE A 41 9.21 11.91 9.35
CA PHE A 41 8.47 13.17 9.30
C PHE A 41 7.45 13.26 10.43
N SER A 42 7.04 14.48 10.76
CA SER A 42 5.95 14.73 11.71
C SER A 42 4.61 14.68 11.01
N ASP A 43 3.60 14.12 11.66
CA ASP A 43 2.22 14.04 11.17
C ASP A 43 1.71 15.41 10.68
N TYR A 44 0.94 15.39 9.59
CA TYR A 44 0.39 16.61 9.01
C TYR A 44 -0.96 16.36 8.35
N GLN A 45 -1.72 17.43 8.19
CA GLN A 45 -2.98 17.43 7.47
C GLN A 45 -2.79 18.09 6.11
N VAL A 46 -3.43 17.54 5.09
CA VAL A 46 -3.50 18.14 3.76
C VAL A 46 -4.84 18.86 3.64
N ASP A 47 -4.78 20.15 3.33
CA ASP A 47 -5.95 20.90 2.90
C ASP A 47 -6.13 20.75 1.39
N PHE A 48 -7.23 20.09 1.02
CA PHE A 48 -7.61 19.85 -0.37
C PHE A 48 -8.58 20.92 -0.90
N GLY A 49 -9.04 21.85 -0.06
CA GLY A 49 -10.18 22.71 -0.37
C GLY A 49 -11.48 21.90 -0.55
N GLU A 50 -12.53 22.58 -1.03
CA GLU A 50 -13.86 21.98 -1.22
C GLU A 50 -13.98 21.10 -2.48
N SER A 51 -13.00 21.14 -3.38
CA SER A 51 -13.18 20.70 -4.77
C SER A 51 -12.56 19.34 -5.12
N VAL A 52 -11.85 18.67 -4.23
CA VAL A 52 -11.20 17.39 -4.55
C VAL A 52 -12.03 16.23 -3.99
N PRO A 53 -12.71 15.44 -4.84
CA PRO A 53 -13.41 14.23 -4.42
C PRO A 53 -12.38 13.14 -4.11
N ILE A 54 -11.81 13.19 -2.91
CA ILE A 54 -10.95 12.13 -2.41
C ILE A 54 -11.82 11.13 -1.66
N ASP A 55 -11.70 9.86 -2.02
CA ASP A 55 -12.25 8.79 -1.20
C ASP A 55 -11.52 8.75 0.16
N LYS A 56 -12.19 9.31 1.17
CA LYS A 56 -11.76 9.34 2.58
C LYS A 56 -12.17 8.09 3.35
N SER A 57 -12.92 7.16 2.74
CA SER A 57 -13.47 5.99 3.44
C SER A 57 -12.46 4.88 3.66
N HIS A 58 -11.43 4.80 2.80
CA HIS A 58 -10.38 3.80 2.90
C HIS A 58 -9.06 4.43 3.35
N SER A 59 -8.49 3.91 4.44
CA SER A 59 -7.12 4.25 4.82
C SER A 59 -6.15 3.60 3.84
N ARG A 60 -5.10 4.34 3.49
CA ARG A 60 -4.08 3.89 2.54
C ARG A 60 -2.72 4.06 3.18
N CYS A 61 -1.75 3.25 2.78
CA CYS A 61 -0.39 3.38 3.25
C CYS A 61 0.57 3.48 2.06
N VAL A 62 1.72 4.13 2.25
CA VAL A 62 2.80 4.19 1.26
C VAL A 62 4.05 3.59 1.90
N ILE A 63 4.62 2.56 1.27
CA ILE A 63 5.81 1.84 1.73
C ILE A 63 6.73 1.54 0.55
N GLY A 64 8.03 1.40 0.80
CA GLY A 64 9.01 0.98 -0.20
C GLY A 64 9.89 -0.15 0.29
N TYR A 65 10.73 -0.68 -0.60
CA TYR A 65 11.66 -1.76 -0.27
C TYR A 65 12.94 -1.18 0.40
N ASP A 66 12.80 -0.77 1.65
CA ASP A 66 13.88 -0.18 2.43
C ASP A 66 13.71 -0.44 3.94
N LYS A 67 14.79 -0.26 4.70
CA LYS A 67 14.83 -0.55 6.14
C LYS A 67 13.85 0.28 6.97
N VAL A 68 13.56 1.52 6.55
CA VAL A 68 12.63 2.42 7.27
C VAL A 68 11.23 1.86 7.13
N SER A 69 10.82 1.50 5.91
CA SER A 69 9.53 0.86 5.62
C SER A 69 9.35 -0.47 6.35
N PHE A 70 10.37 -1.34 6.36
CA PHE A 70 10.29 -2.62 7.09
C PHE A 70 10.12 -2.42 8.60
N SER A 71 10.92 -1.54 9.20
CA SER A 71 10.84 -1.26 10.64
C SER A 71 9.48 -0.65 11.03
N TRP A 72 8.97 0.24 10.18
CA TRP A 72 7.69 0.89 10.38
C TRP A 72 6.51 -0.08 10.27
N LEU A 73 6.53 -0.98 9.28
CA LEU A 73 5.50 -2.02 9.12
C LEU A 73 5.41 -2.92 10.36
N GLU A 74 6.55 -3.28 10.97
CA GLU A 74 6.58 -4.04 12.20
C GLU A 74 5.95 -3.25 13.37
N GLN A 75 6.34 -1.99 13.54
CA GLN A 75 5.89 -1.14 14.63
C GLN A 75 4.42 -0.70 14.51
N ARG A 76 3.92 -0.52 13.29
CA ARG A 76 2.58 0.02 13.01
C ARG A 76 1.56 -1.04 12.60
N LYS A 77 1.93 -2.33 12.57
CA LYS A 77 1.07 -3.43 12.08
C LYS A 77 -0.34 -3.38 12.67
N ASP A 78 -0.47 -3.25 13.98
CA ASP A 78 -1.78 -3.24 14.65
C ASP A 78 -2.62 -2.02 14.25
N ALA A 79 -2.01 -0.84 14.14
CA ALA A 79 -2.70 0.36 13.68
C ALA A 79 -3.17 0.22 12.22
N LEU A 80 -2.31 -0.30 11.34
CA LEU A 80 -2.66 -0.55 9.93
C LEU A 80 -3.84 -1.51 9.80
N LEU A 81 -3.89 -2.56 10.63
CA LEU A 81 -5.02 -3.48 10.67
C LEU A 81 -6.29 -2.84 11.22
N GLN A 82 -6.19 -2.04 12.29
CA GLN A 82 -7.31 -1.31 12.85
C GLN A 82 -7.95 -0.36 11.83
N TYR A 83 -7.12 0.35 11.06
CA TYR A 83 -7.57 1.25 9.99
C TYR A 83 -7.96 0.53 8.70
N ARG A 84 -7.78 -0.80 8.63
CA ARG A 84 -7.95 -1.60 7.40
C ARG A 84 -7.18 -0.99 6.22
N ALA A 85 -5.96 -0.55 6.50
CA ALA A 85 -5.14 0.15 5.53
C ALA A 85 -4.72 -0.78 4.39
N VAL A 86 -4.76 -0.26 3.16
CA VAL A 86 -4.18 -0.90 1.97
C VAL A 86 -2.91 -0.16 1.59
N CYS A 87 -1.80 -0.88 1.50
CA CYS A 87 -0.49 -0.32 1.23
C CYS A 87 -0.16 -0.32 -0.26
N TYR A 88 0.39 0.81 -0.73
CA TYR A 88 0.83 1.09 -2.09
C TYR A 88 2.35 1.29 -2.09
N LEU A 89 2.98 1.10 -3.24
CA LEU A 89 4.42 0.89 -3.33
C LEU A 89 5.19 2.09 -3.87
N ALA A 90 6.23 2.50 -3.15
CA ALA A 90 7.15 3.57 -3.50
C ALA A 90 8.56 3.03 -3.75
N ASN A 91 9.17 3.43 -4.86
CA ASN A 91 10.56 3.15 -5.25
C ASN A 91 10.92 1.64 -5.25
N VAL A 92 10.03 0.81 -5.79
CA VAL A 92 10.23 -0.65 -5.89
C VAL A 92 10.70 -1.02 -7.30
N GLN A 93 11.71 -1.90 -7.38
CA GLN A 93 12.43 -2.20 -8.62
C GLN A 93 12.07 -3.56 -9.23
N SER A 94 11.60 -4.52 -8.44
CA SER A 94 11.41 -5.91 -8.90
C SER A 94 10.21 -6.59 -8.25
N LEU A 95 9.72 -7.68 -8.87
CA LEU A 95 8.70 -8.54 -8.27
C LEU A 95 9.15 -9.14 -6.93
N ALA A 96 10.45 -9.49 -6.81
CA ALA A 96 11.00 -10.04 -5.58
C ALA A 96 10.89 -9.06 -4.39
N GLU A 97 11.08 -7.77 -4.66
CA GLU A 97 10.91 -6.71 -3.65
C GLU A 97 9.44 -6.54 -3.25
N ILE A 98 8.51 -6.61 -4.22
CA ILE A 98 7.06 -6.60 -3.96
C ILE A 98 6.68 -7.77 -3.04
N ASP A 99 7.17 -8.97 -3.35
CA ASP A 99 6.86 -10.17 -2.58
C ASP A 99 7.44 -10.11 -1.16
N ALA A 100 8.65 -9.57 -1.01
CA ALA A 100 9.24 -9.34 0.31
C ALA A 100 8.41 -8.35 1.14
N LEU A 101 7.90 -7.28 0.53
CA LEU A 101 7.03 -6.31 1.22
C LEU A 101 5.69 -6.92 1.63
N ARG A 102 5.06 -7.71 0.75
CA ARG A 102 3.83 -8.47 1.08
C ARG A 102 4.03 -9.40 2.26
N ASN A 103 5.14 -10.14 2.25
CA ASN A 103 5.47 -11.08 3.32
C ASN A 103 5.68 -10.36 4.66
N ALA A 104 6.41 -9.23 4.67
CA ALA A 104 6.63 -8.45 5.89
C ALA A 104 5.35 -7.80 6.43
N ALA A 105 4.50 -7.29 5.52
CA ALA A 105 3.27 -6.58 5.87
C ALA A 105 2.15 -7.51 6.36
N TYR A 106 2.15 -8.79 5.97
CA TYR A 106 1.06 -9.72 6.30
C TYR A 106 0.68 -9.68 7.81
N PRO A 107 -0.61 -9.52 8.17
CA PRO A 107 -1.80 -9.61 7.31
C PRO A 107 -2.30 -8.28 6.71
N VAL A 108 -1.52 -7.19 6.76
CA VAL A 108 -1.86 -5.93 6.10
C VAL A 108 -1.82 -6.13 4.57
N GLN A 109 -2.83 -5.60 3.87
CA GLN A 109 -2.92 -5.73 2.41
C GLN A 109 -1.90 -4.84 1.71
N VAL A 110 -1.19 -5.40 0.72
CA VAL A 110 -0.23 -4.67 -0.13
C VAL A 110 -0.61 -4.89 -1.59
N GLU A 111 -1.02 -3.82 -2.26
CA GLU A 111 -1.36 -3.83 -3.67
C GLU A 111 -0.13 -3.47 -4.51
N PRO A 112 0.13 -4.18 -5.63
CA PRO A 112 1.28 -3.94 -6.50
C PRO A 112 1.00 -2.74 -7.41
N VAL A 113 0.77 -1.58 -6.80
CA VAL A 113 0.39 -0.33 -7.47
C VAL A 113 1.36 0.76 -7.08
N ASN A 114 1.85 1.49 -8.08
CA ASN A 114 2.74 2.63 -7.86
C ASN A 114 2.02 3.72 -7.04
N ALA A 115 2.63 4.11 -5.92
CA ALA A 115 2.10 5.10 -4.99
C ALA A 115 2.21 6.57 -5.47
N GLN A 116 2.79 6.85 -6.65
CA GLN A 116 3.08 8.22 -7.09
C GLN A 116 1.84 9.13 -7.06
N ALA A 117 0.66 8.62 -7.41
CA ALA A 117 -0.56 9.42 -7.32
C ALA A 117 -0.88 9.85 -5.88
N LEU A 118 -0.74 8.94 -4.91
CA LEU A 118 -0.92 9.26 -3.48
C LEU A 118 0.15 10.23 -3.00
N VAL A 119 1.41 9.99 -3.38
CA VAL A 119 2.54 10.87 -3.07
C VAL A 119 2.29 12.30 -3.54
N SER A 120 1.82 12.47 -4.78
CA SER A 120 1.48 13.79 -5.34
C SER A 120 0.29 14.44 -4.62
N ILE A 121 -0.82 13.71 -4.48
CA ILE A 121 -2.06 14.25 -3.89
C ILE A 121 -1.83 14.68 -2.44
N TYR A 122 -1.20 13.82 -1.64
CA TYR A 122 -0.98 14.05 -0.22
C TYR A 122 0.34 14.78 0.09
N ARG A 123 1.04 15.26 -0.94
CA ARG A 123 2.31 16.01 -0.85
C ARG A 123 3.35 15.29 0.04
N ILE A 124 3.41 13.97 -0.08
CA ILE A 124 4.29 13.12 0.73
C ILE A 124 5.72 13.31 0.26
N LYS A 125 6.57 13.83 1.15
CA LYS A 125 8.01 13.98 0.90
C LYS A 125 8.79 12.75 1.35
N HIS A 126 8.37 12.18 2.49
CA HIS A 126 8.99 11.02 3.09
C HIS A 126 7.98 9.92 3.33
N TYR A 127 8.40 8.68 3.13
CA TYR A 127 7.66 7.48 3.47
C TYR A 127 8.55 6.60 4.37
N PRO A 128 7.98 5.64 5.10
CA PRO A 128 6.62 5.11 5.06
C PRO A 128 5.58 6.05 5.72
N ALA A 129 4.32 5.95 5.27
CA ALA A 129 3.22 6.80 5.76
C ALA A 129 1.87 6.08 5.77
N LEU A 130 1.03 6.39 6.76
CA LEU A 130 -0.40 6.05 6.80
C LEU A 130 -1.23 7.30 6.46
N ILE A 131 -2.11 7.16 5.50
CA ILE A 131 -3.08 8.15 5.08
C ILE A 131 -4.45 7.73 5.58
N ASN A 132 -5.08 8.56 6.42
CA ASN A 132 -6.46 8.37 6.84
C ASN A 132 -7.22 9.68 6.71
N SER A 133 -8.27 9.68 5.88
CA SER A 133 -8.97 10.88 5.43
C SER A 133 -8.00 11.90 4.79
N ASN A 134 -7.75 13.03 5.46
CA ASN A 134 -6.83 14.07 5.00
C ASN A 134 -5.58 14.20 5.87
N TRP A 135 -5.37 13.27 6.80
CA TRP A 135 -4.18 13.19 7.62
C TRP A 135 -3.17 12.21 7.04
N VAL A 136 -1.90 12.58 7.15
CA VAL A 136 -0.75 11.76 6.87
C VAL A 136 0.01 11.57 8.17
N TYR A 137 0.09 10.33 8.61
CA TYR A 137 0.76 9.89 9.83
C TYR A 137 2.03 9.13 9.49
N GLN A 138 3.04 9.26 10.33
CA GLN A 138 4.15 8.31 10.37
C GLN A 138 3.84 7.18 11.34
#